data_AF-A0A6I1JH47-F1
#
_entry.id   AF-A0A6I1JH47-F1
#
_cell.length_a   1.000
_cell.length_b   1.000
_cell.length_c   1.000
_cell.angle_alpha   90.00
_cell.angle_beta   90.00
_cell.angle_gamma   90.00
#
_symmetry.space_group_name_H-M   'P 1'
#
loop_
_entity.id
_entity.type
_entity.pdbx_description
1 polymer ?
#
loop_
_entity_poly.entity_id
_entity_poly.type
_entity_poly.pdbx_seq_one_letter_code
_entity_poly.pdbx_strand_id
1 'polypeptide(L)'
;WFAASGLLLAGADQVFYRRFSRTLWRQVRQLELAVPGLAPGPDRLLVLITLVTAGLCMEGEARLLARASRRLADELDRQILADGCHISRDPGVLVGLVLDLLPLRQLFPARNVTPPPAILTAVDLLADVGRPPPARDSATAHAGCLAFEFSAGREVVIINCGVPAIHRATWRSEARKTAAHSTVGVAQRSSARLGRGLYPRGLVLSGPRHIERSRKGLVVEASHDGYLDREGVIHRRTLALSASGDRLDGIDRISGSDRPWTARFHLHPAVQLIPTENLRVVLLRLPSGEGWRFSADQPIGVEESVALAQAEGPRRTLQLTISVASSTVIPEVGWTLERMVRPRRIGSGDPEPELPL
;
A
#
# COMPACT_ATOMS: atom_id res chain seq x y z
N TRP A 1 -16.63 -10.58 19.46
CA TRP A 1 -16.49 -11.69 20.43
C TRP A 1 -15.05 -12.08 20.71
N PHE A 2 -14.27 -12.49 19.69
CA PHE A 2 -12.90 -12.99 19.91
C PHE A 2 -11.96 -12.01 20.61
N ALA A 3 -11.88 -10.76 20.14
CA ALA A 3 -11.02 -9.74 20.75
C ALA A 3 -11.40 -9.42 22.21
N ALA A 4 -12.69 -9.53 22.56
CA ALA A 4 -13.19 -9.26 23.91
C ALA A 4 -13.24 -10.51 24.80
N SER A 5 -12.86 -11.70 24.30
CA SER A 5 -13.07 -12.97 24.99
C SER A 5 -12.33 -13.05 26.33
N GLY A 6 -11.12 -12.49 26.42
CA GLY A 6 -10.37 -12.44 27.68
C GLY A 6 -11.09 -11.67 28.78
N LEU A 7 -11.76 -10.56 28.44
CA LEU A 7 -12.57 -9.80 29.39
C LEU A 7 -13.89 -10.51 29.71
N LEU A 8 -14.59 -11.03 28.69
CA LEU A 8 -15.90 -11.67 28.84
C LEU A 8 -15.84 -12.99 29.62
N LEU A 9 -14.69 -13.67 29.60
CA LEU A 9 -14.48 -14.94 30.28
C LEU A 9 -13.70 -14.79 31.60
N ALA A 10 -13.31 -13.57 31.97
CA ALA A 10 -12.66 -13.31 33.25
C ALA A 10 -13.60 -13.68 34.41
N GLY A 11 -13.19 -14.64 35.24
CA GLY A 11 -13.99 -15.13 36.36
C GLY A 11 -15.23 -15.96 35.97
N ALA A 12 -15.38 -16.32 34.69
CA ALA A 12 -16.52 -17.11 34.24
C ALA A 12 -16.45 -18.57 34.71
N ASP A 13 -17.59 -19.11 35.15
CA ASP A 13 -17.70 -20.54 35.47
C ASP A 13 -17.67 -21.42 34.21
N GLN A 14 -17.45 -22.73 34.40
CA GLN A 14 -17.34 -23.69 33.30
C GLN A 14 -18.67 -23.86 32.52
N VAL A 15 -19.81 -23.57 33.15
CA VAL A 15 -21.14 -23.67 32.50
C VAL A 15 -21.31 -22.51 31.51
N PHE A 16 -20.98 -21.29 31.93
CA PHE A 16 -20.98 -20.10 31.11
C PHE A 16 -20.00 -20.24 29.95
N TYR A 17 -18.75 -20.66 30.22
CA TYR A 17 -17.75 -20.89 29.18
C TYR A 17 -18.26 -21.85 28.10
N ARG A 18 -18.82 -23.02 28.50
CA ARG A 18 -19.39 -23.98 27.54
C ARG A 18 -20.54 -23.40 26.74
N ARG A 19 -21.43 -22.63 27.37
CA ARG A 19 -22.55 -21.97 26.69
C ARG A 19 -22.06 -20.92 25.69
N PHE A 20 -21.11 -20.08 26.09
CA PHE A 20 -20.48 -19.06 25.25
C PHE A 20 -19.83 -19.69 24.02
N SER A 21 -18.96 -20.68 24.22
CA SER A 21 -18.27 -21.39 23.12
C SER A 21 -19.27 -22.08 22.18
N ARG A 22 -20.33 -22.69 22.70
CA ARG A 22 -21.38 -23.33 21.88
C ARG A 22 -22.16 -22.32 21.04
N THR A 23 -22.43 -21.13 21.56
CA THR A 23 -23.11 -20.06 20.81
C THR A 23 -22.20 -19.52 19.71
N LEU A 24 -20.94 -19.28 20.04
CA LEU A 24 -19.95 -18.81 19.08
C LEU A 24 -19.73 -19.82 17.94
N TRP A 25 -19.63 -21.12 18.25
CA TRP A 25 -19.56 -22.18 17.24
C TRP A 25 -20.79 -22.22 16.33
N ARG A 26 -21.99 -22.02 16.90
CA ARG A 26 -23.24 -21.93 16.11
C ARG A 26 -23.22 -20.76 15.13
N GLN A 27 -22.74 -19.59 15.56
CA GLN A 27 -22.60 -18.42 14.68
C GLN A 27 -21.59 -18.66 13.55
N VAL A 28 -20.43 -19.24 13.87
CA VAL A 28 -19.41 -19.60 12.86
C VAL A 28 -19.97 -20.58 11.83
N ARG A 29 -20.70 -21.61 12.27
CA ARG A 29 -21.33 -22.57 11.37
C ARG A 29 -22.42 -21.94 10.49
N GLN A 30 -23.21 -21.02 11.03
CA GLN A 30 -24.18 -20.26 10.24
C GLN A 30 -23.52 -19.43 9.15
N LEU A 31 -22.41 -18.75 9.48
CA LEU A 31 -21.62 -18.02 8.49
C LEU A 31 -21.04 -18.95 7.42
N GLU A 32 -20.47 -20.11 7.80
CA GLU A 32 -19.90 -21.08 6.84
C GLU A 32 -20.95 -21.58 5.84
N LEU A 33 -22.19 -21.82 6.31
CA LEU A 33 -23.31 -22.23 5.46
C LEU A 33 -23.84 -21.10 4.57
N ALA A 34 -23.73 -19.84 5.00
CA ALA A 34 -24.21 -18.68 4.25
C ALA A 34 -23.30 -18.31 3.07
N VAL A 35 -21.98 -18.55 3.17
CA VAL A 35 -20.97 -18.13 2.16
C VAL A 35 -21.37 -18.41 0.72
N PRO A 36 -21.84 -19.62 0.33
CA PRO A 36 -22.21 -19.91 -1.07
C PRO A 36 -23.36 -19.03 -1.60
N GLY A 37 -24.25 -18.55 -0.73
CA GLY A 37 -25.41 -17.74 -1.08
C GLY A 37 -25.16 -16.22 -1.07
N LEU A 38 -24.03 -15.76 -0.54
CA LEU A 38 -23.69 -14.33 -0.55
C LEU A 38 -23.34 -13.89 -1.97
N ALA A 39 -23.69 -12.67 -2.38
CA ALA A 39 -23.18 -12.12 -3.63
C ALA A 39 -21.67 -11.83 -3.53
N PRO A 40 -20.91 -11.85 -4.63
CA PRO A 40 -19.56 -11.29 -4.65
C PRO A 40 -19.61 -9.82 -4.22
N GLY A 41 -18.77 -9.44 -3.25
CA GLY A 41 -18.77 -8.10 -2.68
C GLY A 41 -18.08 -8.02 -1.30
N PRO A 42 -18.05 -6.81 -0.70
CA PRO A 42 -17.37 -6.56 0.57
C PRO A 42 -17.91 -7.41 1.72
N ASP A 43 -19.23 -7.63 1.77
CA ASP A 43 -19.86 -8.44 2.82
C ASP A 43 -19.37 -9.89 2.80
N ARG A 44 -19.16 -10.46 1.61
CA ARG A 44 -18.63 -11.82 1.47
C ARG A 44 -17.18 -11.89 1.95
N LEU A 45 -16.36 -10.88 1.66
CA LEU A 45 -14.99 -10.79 2.17
C LEU A 45 -14.98 -10.70 3.70
N LEU A 46 -15.83 -9.86 4.28
CA LEU A 46 -15.97 -9.71 5.73
C LEU A 46 -16.34 -11.04 6.42
N VAL A 47 -17.29 -11.78 5.83
CA VAL A 47 -17.67 -13.12 6.33
C VAL A 47 -16.49 -14.09 6.26
N LEU A 48 -15.75 -14.12 5.15
CA LEU A 48 -14.58 -14.98 4.99
C LEU A 48 -13.44 -14.62 5.97
N ILE A 49 -13.16 -13.33 6.18
CA ILE A 49 -12.24 -12.83 7.19
C ILE A 49 -12.65 -13.28 8.59
N THR A 50 -13.94 -13.22 8.89
CA THR A 50 -14.51 -13.68 10.16
C THR A 50 -14.30 -15.18 10.36
N LEU A 51 -14.52 -15.99 9.32
CA LEU A 51 -14.31 -17.44 9.38
C LEU A 51 -12.83 -17.81 9.56
N VAL A 52 -11.91 -17.11 8.90
CA VAL A 52 -10.46 -17.29 9.11
C VAL A 52 -10.08 -16.92 10.55
N THR A 53 -10.60 -15.79 11.05
CA THR A 53 -10.38 -15.36 12.44
C THR A 53 -10.87 -16.42 13.42
N ALA A 54 -12.07 -16.99 13.18
CA ALA A 54 -12.60 -18.07 13.99
C ALA A 54 -11.71 -19.32 13.96
N GLY A 55 -11.24 -19.74 12.78
CA GLY A 55 -10.32 -20.87 12.64
C GLY A 55 -8.96 -20.67 13.33
N LEU A 56 -8.48 -19.43 13.45
CA LEU A 56 -7.25 -19.10 14.17
C LEU A 56 -7.46 -19.06 15.69
N CYS A 57 -8.61 -18.56 16.15
CA CYS A 57 -8.88 -18.36 17.57
C CYS A 57 -9.44 -19.60 18.27
N MET A 58 -10.26 -20.41 17.59
CA MET A 58 -10.93 -21.58 18.16
C MET A 58 -10.03 -22.82 18.13
N GLU A 59 -10.02 -23.55 19.23
CA GLU A 59 -9.22 -24.78 19.36
C GLU A 59 -9.81 -25.92 18.53
N GLY A 60 -8.96 -26.71 17.87
CA GLY A 60 -9.35 -27.88 17.07
C GLY A 60 -9.92 -27.59 15.67
N GLU A 61 -10.02 -26.32 15.26
CA GLU A 61 -10.68 -25.91 14.01
C GLU A 61 -9.74 -25.79 12.79
N ALA A 62 -8.69 -26.63 12.71
CA ALA A 62 -7.71 -26.60 11.63
C ALA A 62 -8.32 -26.81 10.23
N ARG A 63 -9.39 -27.63 10.13
CA ARG A 63 -10.10 -27.86 8.86
C ARG A 63 -10.89 -26.62 8.41
N LEU A 64 -11.52 -25.92 9.36
CA LEU A 64 -12.19 -24.64 9.08
C LEU A 64 -11.17 -23.62 8.59
N LEU A 65 -10.06 -23.48 9.32
CA LEU A 65 -8.99 -22.54 8.96
C LEU A 65 -8.49 -22.78 7.53
N ALA A 66 -8.09 -24.02 7.20
CA ALA A 66 -7.59 -24.34 5.87
C ALA A 66 -8.59 -24.04 4.75
N ARG A 67 -9.89 -24.34 4.96
CA ARG A 67 -10.93 -24.06 3.96
C ARG A 67 -11.24 -22.56 3.85
N ALA A 68 -11.40 -21.87 4.97
CA ALA A 68 -11.73 -20.45 5.01
C ALA A 68 -10.58 -19.61 4.43
N SER A 69 -9.32 -19.94 4.75
CA SER A 69 -8.15 -19.25 4.21
C SER A 69 -8.03 -19.39 2.71
N ARG A 70 -8.31 -20.58 2.15
CA ARG A 70 -8.35 -20.78 0.69
C ARG A 70 -9.45 -19.95 0.04
N ARG A 71 -10.67 -20.01 0.58
CA ARG A 71 -11.81 -19.23 0.05
C ARG A 71 -11.56 -17.73 0.13
N LEU A 72 -10.96 -17.24 1.21
CA LEU A 72 -10.59 -15.83 1.35
C LEU A 72 -9.55 -15.44 0.30
N ALA A 73 -8.51 -16.25 0.09
CA ALA A 73 -7.51 -15.98 -0.95
C ALA A 73 -8.15 -15.92 -2.34
N ASP A 74 -8.98 -16.91 -2.70
CA ASP A 74 -9.68 -16.94 -3.98
C ASP A 74 -10.62 -15.73 -4.16
N GLU A 75 -11.31 -15.29 -3.10
CA GLU A 75 -12.22 -14.16 -3.16
C GLU A 75 -11.45 -12.82 -3.24
N LEU A 76 -10.31 -12.69 -2.54
CA LEU A 76 -9.41 -11.55 -2.68
C LEU A 76 -8.88 -11.44 -4.11
N ASP A 77 -8.45 -12.54 -4.73
CA ASP A 77 -7.97 -12.52 -6.12
C ASP A 77 -9.09 -12.20 -7.14
N ARG A 78 -10.35 -12.49 -6.82
CA ARG A 78 -11.51 -12.13 -7.67
C ARG A 78 -11.93 -10.68 -7.52
N GLN A 79 -11.97 -10.18 -6.28
CA GLN A 79 -12.50 -8.86 -5.97
C GLN A 79 -11.44 -7.76 -6.00
N ILE A 80 -10.16 -8.08 -5.77
CA ILE A 80 -9.03 -7.18 -5.95
C ILE A 80 -8.48 -7.38 -7.36
N LEU A 81 -8.87 -6.48 -8.25
CA LEU A 81 -8.58 -6.56 -9.68
C LEU A 81 -7.08 -6.41 -9.96
N ALA A 82 -6.69 -6.57 -11.21
CA ALA A 82 -5.31 -6.37 -11.66
C ALA A 82 -4.76 -4.99 -11.31
N ASP A 83 -5.64 -4.00 -11.12
CA ASP A 83 -5.27 -2.66 -10.72
C ASP A 83 -5.20 -2.41 -9.22
N GLY A 84 -5.18 -3.47 -8.41
CA GLY A 84 -5.15 -3.37 -6.94
C GLY A 84 -6.44 -2.77 -6.35
N CYS A 85 -7.40 -2.38 -7.18
CA CYS A 85 -8.65 -1.81 -6.74
C CYS A 85 -9.68 -2.90 -6.46
N HIS A 86 -10.50 -2.67 -5.45
CA HIS A 86 -11.70 -3.48 -5.26
C HIS A 86 -12.67 -3.31 -6.45
N ILE A 87 -13.38 -4.37 -6.83
CA ILE A 87 -14.30 -4.40 -7.97
C ILE A 87 -15.41 -3.34 -7.89
N SER A 88 -15.83 -2.96 -6.68
CA SER A 88 -16.82 -1.89 -6.45
C SER A 88 -16.33 -0.50 -6.86
N ARG A 89 -15.01 -0.31 -7.02
CA ARG A 89 -14.36 1.00 -7.23
C ARG A 89 -14.63 2.03 -6.12
N ASP A 90 -15.09 1.54 -4.97
CA ASP A 90 -15.26 2.35 -3.77
C ASP A 90 -13.99 2.27 -2.91
N PRO A 91 -13.24 3.37 -2.74
CA PRO A 91 -12.05 3.40 -1.89
C PRO A 91 -12.38 3.10 -0.42
N GLY A 92 -13.60 3.37 0.04
CA GLY A 92 -14.05 3.02 1.40
C GLY A 92 -13.99 1.52 1.67
N VAL A 93 -14.26 0.70 0.65
CA VAL A 93 -14.17 -0.76 0.74
C VAL A 93 -12.71 -1.21 0.92
N LEU A 94 -11.77 -0.63 0.17
CA LEU A 94 -10.34 -0.93 0.34
C LEU A 94 -9.85 -0.58 1.74
N VAL A 95 -10.23 0.58 2.26
CA VAL A 95 -9.88 0.99 3.63
C VAL A 95 -10.45 0.01 4.65
N GLY A 96 -11.72 -0.36 4.52
CA GLY A 96 -12.34 -1.38 5.38
C GLY A 96 -11.60 -2.71 5.33
N LEU A 97 -11.30 -3.21 4.13
CA LEU A 97 -10.57 -4.45 3.93
C LEU A 97 -9.17 -4.41 4.54
N VAL A 98 -8.44 -3.30 4.42
CA VAL A 98 -7.13 -3.14 5.08
C VAL A 98 -7.28 -3.27 6.59
N LEU A 99 -8.25 -2.58 7.19
CA LEU A 99 -8.52 -2.63 8.62
C LEU A 99 -8.91 -4.04 9.10
N ASP A 100 -9.62 -4.80 8.27
CA ASP A 100 -10.06 -6.16 8.59
C ASP A 100 -8.95 -7.22 8.38
N LEU A 101 -8.08 -7.03 7.39
CA LEU A 101 -6.97 -7.95 7.07
C LEU A 101 -5.74 -7.76 7.97
N LEU A 102 -5.50 -6.54 8.45
CA LEU A 102 -4.37 -6.23 9.35
C LEU A 102 -4.35 -7.10 10.63
N PRO A 103 -5.47 -7.28 11.36
CA PRO A 103 -5.53 -8.21 12.49
C PRO A 103 -5.23 -9.65 12.10
N LEU A 104 -5.76 -10.12 10.96
CA LEU A 104 -5.51 -11.49 10.48
C LEU A 104 -4.01 -11.74 10.28
N ARG A 105 -3.30 -10.79 9.65
CA ARG A 105 -1.85 -10.88 9.42
C ARG A 105 -1.06 -11.11 10.72
N GLN A 106 -1.53 -10.61 11.86
CA GLN A 106 -0.88 -10.84 13.16
C GLN A 106 -1.27 -12.18 13.81
N LEU A 107 -2.51 -12.62 13.61
CA LEU A 107 -3.03 -13.85 14.22
C LEU A 107 -2.37 -15.12 13.64
N PHE A 108 -2.00 -15.11 12.35
CA PHE A 108 -1.34 -16.25 11.70
C PHE A 108 0.01 -16.61 12.36
N PRO A 109 1.01 -15.69 12.44
CA PRO A 109 2.25 -15.96 13.16
C PRO A 109 2.03 -16.30 14.64
N ALA A 110 1.08 -15.64 15.32
CA ALA A 110 0.78 -15.92 16.73
C ALA A 110 0.25 -17.35 16.97
N ARG A 111 -0.19 -18.04 15.91
CA ARG A 111 -0.64 -19.43 15.93
C ARG A 111 0.34 -20.39 15.25
N ASN A 112 1.54 -19.93 14.90
CA ASN A 112 2.52 -20.68 14.11
C ASN A 112 1.94 -21.23 12.79
N VAL A 113 1.02 -20.49 12.16
CA VAL A 113 0.42 -20.85 10.87
C VAL A 113 0.89 -19.84 9.83
N THR A 114 1.33 -20.32 8.66
CA THR A 114 1.69 -19.45 7.54
C THR A 114 0.43 -18.91 6.84
N PRO A 115 0.27 -17.58 6.72
CA PRO A 115 -0.86 -17.01 5.99
C PRO A 115 -0.72 -17.25 4.48
N PRO A 116 -1.84 -17.44 3.75
CA PRO A 116 -1.84 -17.36 2.29
C PRO A 116 -1.26 -16.03 1.78
N PRO A 117 -0.47 -16.03 0.69
CA PRO A 117 0.13 -14.81 0.14
C PRO A 117 -0.88 -13.69 -0.14
N ALA A 118 -2.06 -14.03 -0.68
CA ALA A 118 -3.11 -13.04 -0.98
C ALA A 118 -3.53 -12.21 0.26
N ILE A 119 -3.48 -12.79 1.46
CA ILE A 119 -3.82 -12.09 2.71
C ILE A 119 -2.68 -11.15 3.14
N LEU A 120 -1.43 -11.58 2.95
CA LEU A 120 -0.26 -10.75 3.26
C LEU A 120 -0.19 -9.54 2.33
N THR A 121 -0.34 -9.77 1.02
CA THR A 121 -0.04 -8.78 0.00
C THR A 121 -1.18 -7.82 -0.28
N ALA A 122 -2.42 -8.16 0.07
CA ALA A 122 -3.59 -7.30 -0.16
C ALA A 122 -3.51 -5.94 0.54
N VAL A 123 -2.66 -5.81 1.56
CA VAL A 123 -2.53 -4.58 2.36
C VAL A 123 -1.13 -3.95 2.29
N ASP A 124 -0.15 -4.65 1.72
CA ASP A 124 1.24 -4.19 1.68
C ASP A 124 1.47 -3.19 0.55
N LEU A 125 0.75 -3.31 -0.57
CA LEU A 125 0.89 -2.42 -1.72
C LEU A 125 -0.48 -2.06 -2.30
N LEU A 126 -0.76 -0.75 -2.35
CA LEU A 126 -1.93 -0.19 -3.03
C LEU A 126 -1.45 0.66 -4.21
N ALA A 127 -1.90 0.39 -5.43
CA ALA A 127 -1.51 1.15 -6.62
C ALA A 127 -2.73 1.67 -7.39
N ASP A 128 -2.70 2.92 -7.82
CA ASP A 128 -3.72 3.50 -8.70
C ASP A 128 -3.34 3.26 -10.17
N VAL A 129 -3.85 2.16 -10.74
CA VAL A 129 -3.72 1.89 -12.19
C VAL A 129 -5.10 1.85 -12.87
N GLY A 130 -6.02 2.66 -12.33
CA GLY A 130 -7.39 2.85 -12.82
C GLY A 130 -7.49 3.83 -14.00
N ARG A 131 -8.63 3.78 -14.70
CA ARG A 131 -8.98 4.85 -15.65
C ARG A 131 -9.51 6.06 -14.86
N PRO A 132 -9.27 7.30 -15.31
CA PRO A 132 -9.87 8.45 -14.65
C PRO A 132 -11.40 8.39 -14.71
N PRO A 133 -12.11 8.90 -13.70
CA PRO A 133 -13.56 8.97 -13.72
C PRO A 133 -14.06 9.92 -14.83
N PRO A 134 -15.33 9.79 -15.27
CA PRO A 134 -15.95 10.75 -16.17
C PRO A 134 -15.79 12.19 -15.66
N ALA A 135 -15.66 13.16 -16.58
CA ALA A 135 -15.37 14.55 -16.21
C ALA A 135 -16.34 15.12 -15.16
N ARG A 136 -17.65 14.81 -15.26
CA ARG A 136 -18.68 15.23 -14.29
C ARG A 136 -18.45 14.71 -12.85
N ASP A 137 -17.77 13.58 -12.71
CA ASP A 137 -17.52 12.88 -11.45
C ASP A 137 -16.08 13.09 -10.95
N SER A 138 -15.31 13.95 -11.65
CA SER A 138 -13.87 14.11 -11.45
C SER A 138 -13.46 15.23 -10.47
N ALA A 139 -14.44 15.81 -9.77
CA ALA A 139 -14.22 16.93 -8.84
C ALA A 139 -13.23 16.63 -7.71
N THR A 140 -13.13 15.36 -7.32
CA THR A 140 -12.22 14.84 -6.29
C THR A 140 -11.07 14.02 -6.87
N ALA A 141 -10.97 13.86 -8.19
CA ALA A 141 -9.95 13.04 -8.83
C ALA A 141 -8.57 13.72 -8.84
N HIS A 142 -7.51 12.94 -8.73
CA HIS A 142 -6.13 13.41 -8.72
C HIS A 142 -5.40 13.02 -10.01
N ALA A 143 -4.34 13.75 -10.36
CA ALA A 143 -3.41 13.38 -11.43
C ALA A 143 -2.37 12.35 -10.94
N GLY A 144 -2.83 11.32 -10.21
CA GLY A 144 -2.01 10.34 -9.51
C GLY A 144 -1.89 8.98 -10.21
N CYS A 145 -2.19 8.89 -11.51
CA CYS A 145 -2.11 7.61 -12.23
C CYS A 145 -0.72 6.97 -12.08
N LEU A 146 -0.70 5.66 -11.81
CA LEU A 146 0.45 4.81 -11.46
C LEU A 146 1.14 5.15 -10.14
N ALA A 147 0.52 5.98 -9.29
CA ALA A 147 0.97 6.16 -7.92
C ALA A 147 0.69 4.92 -7.08
N PHE A 148 1.44 4.77 -5.99
CA PHE A 148 1.24 3.69 -5.04
C PHE A 148 1.53 4.13 -3.60
N GLU A 149 1.06 3.32 -2.67
CA GLU A 149 1.39 3.37 -1.25
C GLU A 149 1.88 1.99 -0.82
N PHE A 150 2.90 1.97 0.05
CA PHE A 150 3.53 0.74 0.49
C PHE A 150 3.65 0.71 2.02
N SER A 151 3.29 -0.42 2.61
CA SER A 151 3.38 -0.68 4.04
C SER A 151 4.23 -1.92 4.32
N ALA A 152 5.15 -1.78 5.27
CA ALA A 152 5.90 -2.88 5.86
C ALA A 152 5.13 -3.41 7.07
N GLY A 153 4.21 -4.35 6.83
CA GLY A 153 3.32 -4.84 7.87
C GLY A 153 2.35 -3.78 8.37
N ARG A 154 2.52 -3.31 9.61
CA ARG A 154 1.62 -2.29 10.20
C ARG A 154 2.13 -0.86 9.98
N GLU A 155 3.34 -0.72 9.46
CA GLU A 155 4.02 0.56 9.34
C GLU A 155 3.97 1.02 7.88
N VAL A 156 3.31 2.14 7.64
CA VAL A 156 3.25 2.75 6.32
C VAL A 156 4.60 3.38 6.02
N VAL A 157 5.18 3.06 4.85
CA VAL A 157 6.52 3.52 4.45
C VAL A 157 6.41 4.56 3.34
N ILE A 158 5.80 4.20 2.20
CA ILE A 158 5.55 5.10 1.08
C ILE A 158 4.08 5.52 1.08
N ILE A 159 3.84 6.82 0.95
CA ILE A 159 2.50 7.42 0.91
C ILE A 159 2.30 8.24 -0.36
N ASN A 160 1.08 8.70 -0.59
CA ASN A 160 0.83 9.93 -1.33
C ASN A 160 0.62 11.09 -0.35
N CYS A 161 0.74 12.34 -0.81
CA CYS A 161 0.53 13.49 0.08
C CYS A 161 -0.90 13.50 0.66
N GLY A 162 -1.88 12.93 -0.03
CA GLY A 162 -3.28 12.86 0.42
C GLY A 162 -4.03 14.19 0.28
N VAL A 163 -5.21 14.27 0.86
CA VAL A 163 -6.09 15.44 0.79
C VAL A 163 -6.13 16.15 2.15
N PRO A 164 -5.94 17.49 2.20
CA PRO A 164 -6.00 18.21 3.47
C PRO A 164 -7.43 18.24 4.02
N ALA A 165 -7.55 18.36 5.35
CA ALA A 165 -8.82 18.64 6.02
C ALA A 165 -9.50 19.92 5.48
N ILE A 166 -10.82 20.00 5.66
CA ILE A 166 -11.69 21.07 5.13
C ILE A 166 -11.12 22.47 5.49
N HIS A 167 -11.27 23.44 4.57
CA HIS A 167 -10.81 24.85 4.65
C HIS A 167 -9.39 25.21 4.16
N ARG A 168 -8.70 24.35 3.40
CA ARG A 168 -7.44 24.72 2.68
C ARG A 168 -7.58 24.60 1.15
N ALA A 169 -8.38 25.47 0.54
CA ALA A 169 -8.72 25.40 -0.89
C ALA A 169 -7.49 25.45 -1.84
N THR A 170 -6.47 26.24 -1.52
CA THR A 170 -5.22 26.33 -2.30
C THR A 170 -4.45 25.01 -2.27
N TRP A 171 -4.32 24.40 -1.08
CA TRP A 171 -3.63 23.13 -0.88
C TRP A 171 -4.34 21.99 -1.59
N ARG A 172 -5.68 22.00 -1.64
CA ARG A 172 -6.45 21.02 -2.39
C ARG A 172 -6.09 21.01 -3.89
N SER A 173 -5.76 22.16 -4.47
CA SER A 173 -5.38 22.22 -5.89
C SER A 173 -3.97 21.67 -6.17
N GLU A 174 -3.07 21.77 -5.19
CA GLU A 174 -1.70 21.28 -5.27
C GLU A 174 -1.62 19.78 -4.93
N ALA A 175 -2.37 19.33 -3.92
CA ALA A 175 -2.52 17.94 -3.53
C ALA A 175 -2.99 17.02 -4.67
N ARG A 176 -3.67 17.59 -5.68
CA ARG A 176 -4.20 16.87 -6.84
C ARG A 176 -3.21 16.74 -8.00
N LYS A 177 -2.04 17.37 -7.93
CA LYS A 177 -1.02 17.30 -8.98
C LYS A 177 -0.21 16.03 -8.87
N THR A 178 0.39 15.59 -9.97
CA THR A 178 1.25 14.40 -10.01
C THR A 178 2.42 14.49 -9.03
N ALA A 179 2.99 15.68 -8.82
CA ALA A 179 4.08 15.90 -7.87
C ALA A 179 3.71 15.66 -6.39
N ALA A 180 2.44 15.47 -6.06
CA ALA A 180 1.95 15.13 -4.72
C ALA A 180 1.70 13.61 -4.55
N HIS A 181 2.14 12.79 -5.51
CA HIS A 181 1.92 11.36 -5.54
C HIS A 181 3.23 10.62 -5.83
N SER A 182 3.33 9.40 -5.30
CA SER A 182 4.50 8.53 -5.47
C SER A 182 4.50 7.88 -6.86
N THR A 183 4.74 8.69 -7.90
CA THR A 183 4.72 8.32 -9.33
C THR A 183 5.70 9.20 -10.12
N VAL A 184 5.75 9.01 -11.44
CA VAL A 184 6.59 9.80 -12.35
C VAL A 184 5.89 11.06 -12.81
N GLY A 185 6.58 12.20 -12.71
CA GLY A 185 6.22 13.45 -13.37
C GLY A 185 7.15 13.76 -14.55
N VAL A 186 6.60 14.10 -15.70
CA VAL A 186 7.36 14.44 -16.93
C VAL A 186 7.31 15.95 -17.18
N ALA A 187 8.45 16.55 -17.54
CA ALA A 187 8.62 17.96 -17.87
C ALA A 187 8.01 18.92 -16.82
N GLN A 188 8.07 18.55 -15.53
CA GLN A 188 7.42 19.26 -14.42
C GLN A 188 5.90 19.48 -14.60
N ARG A 189 5.23 18.59 -15.34
CA ARG A 189 3.78 18.62 -15.57
C ARG A 189 3.07 17.45 -14.92
N SER A 190 1.78 17.65 -14.67
CA SER A 190 0.88 16.58 -14.24
C SER A 190 0.32 15.78 -15.41
N SER A 191 0.15 14.47 -15.21
CA SER A 191 -0.42 13.52 -16.17
C SER A 191 -1.87 13.86 -16.55
N ALA A 192 -2.58 14.59 -15.68
CA ALA A 192 -3.89 15.16 -15.96
C ALA A 192 -3.90 16.69 -15.77
N ARG A 193 -4.72 17.38 -16.56
CA ARG A 193 -4.99 18.82 -16.45
C ARG A 193 -6.28 19.02 -15.67
N LEU A 194 -6.19 19.80 -14.60
CA LEU A 194 -7.32 20.15 -13.74
C LEU A 194 -7.83 21.56 -14.07
N GLY A 195 -9.14 21.72 -14.10
CA GLY A 195 -9.80 22.99 -14.40
C GLY A 195 -9.48 24.07 -13.36
N ARG A 196 -9.08 25.25 -13.87
CA ARG A 196 -8.85 26.49 -13.10
C ARG A 196 -9.56 27.66 -13.83
N GLY A 197 -9.87 28.73 -13.10
CA GLY A 197 -10.41 29.96 -13.70
C GLY A 197 -11.83 29.81 -14.27
N LEU A 198 -12.00 30.12 -15.56
CA LEU A 198 -13.27 30.09 -16.32
C LEU A 198 -13.82 28.67 -16.57
N TYR A 199 -13.00 27.64 -16.40
CA TYR A 199 -13.43 26.24 -16.48
C TYR A 199 -13.95 25.75 -15.13
N PRO A 200 -14.90 24.79 -15.08
CA PRO A 200 -15.41 24.22 -13.83
C PRO A 200 -14.26 23.82 -12.91
N ARG A 201 -14.14 24.52 -11.77
CA ARG A 201 -12.97 24.41 -10.89
C ARG A 201 -12.86 22.97 -10.39
N GLY A 202 -11.68 22.40 -10.63
CA GLY A 202 -11.36 21.08 -10.11
C GLY A 202 -11.97 19.90 -10.88
N LEU A 203 -12.53 20.08 -12.07
CA LEU A 203 -12.78 18.93 -12.95
C LEU A 203 -11.51 18.56 -13.73
N VAL A 204 -11.33 17.29 -14.04
CA VAL A 204 -10.29 16.82 -14.97
C VAL A 204 -10.70 17.23 -16.38
N LEU A 205 -9.93 18.13 -16.99
CA LEU A 205 -10.15 18.63 -18.35
C LEU A 205 -9.53 17.73 -19.41
N SER A 206 -8.40 17.11 -19.08
CA SER A 206 -7.72 16.13 -19.90
C SER A 206 -6.82 15.28 -19.01
N GLY A 207 -6.49 14.06 -19.43
CA GLY A 207 -5.67 13.14 -18.67
C GLY A 207 -5.49 11.84 -19.44
N PRO A 208 -4.98 10.78 -18.78
CA PRO A 208 -4.85 9.48 -19.41
C PRO A 208 -6.16 8.97 -20.02
N ARG A 209 -6.15 8.59 -21.28
CA ARG A 209 -7.28 7.96 -22.00
C ARG A 209 -7.05 6.47 -22.17
N HIS A 210 -5.79 6.10 -22.42
CA HIS A 210 -5.37 4.71 -22.59
C HIS A 210 -4.51 4.31 -21.39
N ILE A 211 -5.08 3.43 -20.57
CA ILE A 211 -4.37 2.79 -19.45
C ILE A 211 -4.31 1.29 -19.76
N GLU A 212 -3.11 0.80 -20.02
CA GLU A 212 -2.84 -0.63 -20.13
C GLU A 212 -2.42 -1.14 -18.76
N ARG A 213 -2.84 -2.36 -18.41
CA ARG A 213 -2.50 -2.98 -17.13
C ARG A 213 -2.54 -4.49 -17.23
N SER A 214 -1.62 -5.12 -16.54
CA SER A 214 -1.56 -6.56 -16.37
C SER A 214 -1.07 -6.91 -14.98
N ARG A 215 -1.56 -8.03 -14.43
CA ARG A 215 -1.09 -8.58 -13.17
C ARG A 215 -0.76 -10.05 -13.36
N LYS A 216 0.44 -10.45 -12.93
CA LYS A 216 0.88 -11.84 -12.90
C LYS A 216 1.45 -12.15 -11.52
N GLY A 217 0.66 -12.83 -10.70
CA GLY A 217 1.00 -13.07 -9.29
C GLY A 217 1.12 -11.76 -8.52
N LEU A 218 2.32 -11.50 -7.98
CA LEU A 218 2.65 -10.29 -7.21
C LEU A 218 3.37 -9.22 -8.04
N VAL A 219 3.33 -9.36 -9.37
CA VAL A 219 3.84 -8.37 -10.32
C VAL A 219 2.67 -7.67 -10.99
N VAL A 220 2.67 -6.34 -10.94
CA VAL A 220 1.74 -5.47 -11.66
C VAL A 220 2.53 -4.62 -12.63
N GLU A 221 2.17 -4.65 -13.90
CA GLU A 221 2.67 -3.71 -14.90
C GLU A 221 1.49 -2.87 -15.40
N ALA A 222 1.68 -1.56 -15.48
CA ALA A 222 0.69 -0.67 -16.05
C ALA A 222 1.34 0.53 -16.75
N SER A 223 0.67 1.08 -17.76
CA SER A 223 1.12 2.26 -18.49
C SER A 223 -0.01 3.21 -18.82
N HIS A 224 0.33 4.49 -19.01
CA HIS A 224 -0.64 5.52 -19.34
C HIS A 224 -0.12 6.53 -20.37
N ASP A 225 -1.04 7.12 -21.13
CA ASP A 225 -0.79 8.09 -22.20
C ASP A 225 -0.99 9.57 -21.78
N GLY A 226 -1.21 9.86 -20.49
CA GLY A 226 -1.47 11.23 -19.99
C GLY A 226 -0.43 12.32 -20.34
N TYR A 227 0.76 11.93 -20.81
CA TYR A 227 1.79 12.85 -21.31
C TYR A 227 1.90 12.90 -22.83
N LEU A 228 1.23 12.01 -23.57
CA LEU A 228 1.41 11.79 -25.00
C LEU A 228 1.12 13.05 -25.82
N ASP A 229 -0.06 13.67 -25.64
CA ASP A 229 -0.49 14.82 -26.44
C ASP A 229 0.42 16.06 -26.30
N ARG A 230 1.09 16.21 -25.15
CA ARG A 230 1.85 17.44 -24.81
C ARG A 230 3.35 17.25 -24.87
N GLU A 231 3.81 16.07 -24.47
CA GLU A 231 5.21 15.76 -24.25
C GLU A 231 5.69 14.59 -25.12
N GLY A 232 4.80 13.94 -25.88
CA GLY A 232 5.15 12.78 -26.70
C GLY A 232 5.52 11.55 -25.86
N VAL A 233 5.12 11.50 -24.59
CA VAL A 233 5.58 10.48 -23.63
C VAL A 233 4.47 9.50 -23.21
N ILE A 234 4.80 8.22 -23.18
CA ILE A 234 4.07 7.17 -22.45
C ILE A 234 4.91 6.75 -21.24
N HIS A 235 4.28 6.73 -20.07
CA HIS A 235 4.87 6.26 -18.83
C HIS A 235 4.35 4.85 -18.52
N ARG A 236 5.27 3.91 -18.29
CA ARG A 236 5.00 2.54 -17.84
C ARG A 236 5.70 2.31 -16.51
N ARG A 237 5.01 1.67 -15.58
CA ARG A 237 5.54 1.23 -14.30
C ARG A 237 5.29 -0.25 -14.09
N THR A 238 6.32 -0.94 -13.62
CA THR A 238 6.24 -2.31 -13.12
C THR A 238 6.53 -2.32 -11.63
N LEU A 239 5.70 -2.97 -10.83
CA LEU A 239 5.89 -3.18 -9.39
C LEU A 239 5.87 -4.68 -9.11
N ALA A 240 6.88 -5.20 -8.43
CA ALA A 240 6.99 -6.59 -8.03
C ALA A 240 7.17 -6.69 -6.51
N LEU A 241 6.16 -7.24 -5.83
CA LEU A 241 6.19 -7.45 -4.39
C LEU A 241 6.61 -8.90 -4.07
N SER A 242 7.55 -9.06 -3.14
CA SER A 242 7.89 -10.37 -2.58
C SER A 242 6.73 -10.98 -1.78
N ALA A 243 6.62 -12.31 -1.76
CA ALA A 243 5.56 -12.99 -1.01
C ALA A 243 5.62 -12.74 0.50
N SER A 244 6.80 -12.43 1.04
CA SER A 244 7.04 -12.05 2.43
C SER A 244 6.72 -10.60 2.75
N GLY A 245 6.46 -9.77 1.73
CA GLY A 245 6.24 -8.33 1.88
C GLY A 245 7.47 -7.56 2.35
N ASP A 246 8.67 -8.15 2.26
CA ASP A 246 9.92 -7.58 2.75
C ASP A 246 10.83 -7.01 1.65
N ARG A 247 10.33 -7.02 0.42
CA ARG A 247 10.96 -6.45 -0.76
C ARG A 247 9.91 -6.02 -1.78
N LEU A 248 10.07 -4.81 -2.30
CA LEU A 248 9.32 -4.22 -3.41
C LEU A 248 10.33 -3.73 -4.45
N ASP A 249 10.31 -4.33 -5.63
CA ASP A 249 11.07 -3.87 -6.79
C ASP A 249 10.16 -3.06 -7.72
N GLY A 250 10.69 -1.99 -8.29
CA GLY A 250 9.98 -1.15 -9.22
C GLY A 250 10.83 -0.73 -10.42
N ILE A 251 10.18 -0.60 -11.56
CA ILE A 251 10.79 -0.16 -12.80
C ILE A 251 9.91 0.90 -13.42
N ASP A 252 10.46 2.10 -13.62
CA ASP A 252 9.81 3.21 -14.30
C ASP A 252 10.41 3.36 -15.71
N ARG A 253 9.57 3.20 -16.74
CA ARG A 253 9.96 3.29 -18.15
C ARG A 253 9.22 4.43 -18.86
N ILE A 254 9.99 5.27 -19.55
CA ILE A 254 9.53 6.39 -20.37
C ILE A 254 9.83 6.07 -21.85
N SER A 255 8.83 6.25 -22.70
CA SER A 255 8.96 6.02 -24.15
C SER A 255 8.33 7.16 -24.96
N GLY A 256 8.82 7.35 -26.19
CA GLY A 256 8.28 8.30 -27.18
C GLY A 256 9.02 9.65 -27.27
N SER A 257 9.65 10.12 -26.18
CA SER A 257 10.47 11.33 -26.17
C SER A 257 11.50 11.26 -25.03
N ASP A 258 12.53 12.10 -25.12
CA ASP A 258 13.62 12.29 -24.16
C ASP A 258 13.31 13.42 -23.14
N ARG A 259 12.04 13.80 -22.96
CA ARG A 259 11.68 14.83 -21.98
C ARG A 259 12.21 14.49 -20.58
N PRO A 260 12.66 15.49 -19.80
CA PRO A 260 13.14 15.25 -18.45
C PRO A 260 11.99 14.74 -17.58
N TRP A 261 12.29 13.85 -16.65
CA TRP A 261 11.29 13.25 -15.78
C TRP A 261 11.85 12.95 -14.40
N THR A 262 10.95 12.87 -13.42
CA THR A 262 11.30 12.61 -12.01
C THR A 262 10.33 11.59 -11.42
N ALA A 263 10.85 10.44 -10.99
CA ALA A 263 10.13 9.52 -10.10
C ALA A 263 10.17 10.07 -8.67
N ARG A 264 9.04 10.05 -7.96
CA ARG A 264 8.91 10.52 -6.58
C ARG A 264 8.40 9.41 -5.67
N PHE A 265 8.86 9.42 -4.43
CA PHE A 265 8.46 8.50 -3.37
C PHE A 265 8.31 9.28 -2.07
N HIS A 266 7.07 9.65 -1.70
CA HIS A 266 6.83 10.38 -0.47
C HIS A 266 6.89 9.43 0.73
N LEU A 267 7.71 9.76 1.72
CA LEU A 267 7.87 8.96 2.93
C LEU A 267 6.79 9.32 3.95
N HIS A 268 6.28 8.32 4.67
CA HIS A 268 5.43 8.57 5.83
C HIS A 268 6.20 9.37 6.91
N PRO A 269 5.59 10.36 7.61
CA PRO A 269 6.29 11.21 8.58
C PRO A 269 6.98 10.49 9.75
N ALA A 270 6.62 9.23 9.98
CA ALA A 270 7.23 8.40 11.03
C ALA A 270 8.48 7.64 10.56
N VAL A 271 8.76 7.62 9.25
CA VAL A 271 9.97 6.99 8.69
C VAL A 271 11.14 7.93 8.86
N GLN A 272 12.22 7.45 9.47
CA GLN A 272 13.46 8.20 9.60
C GLN A 272 14.40 7.86 8.45
N LEU A 273 14.99 8.88 7.84
CA LEU A 273 15.99 8.73 6.80
C LEU A 273 17.39 8.77 7.41
N ILE A 274 18.22 7.80 7.05
CA ILE A 274 19.63 7.73 7.40
C ILE A 274 20.41 7.87 6.09
N PRO A 275 21.04 9.04 5.84
CA PRO A 275 21.77 9.27 4.61
C PRO A 275 22.99 8.33 4.56
N THR A 276 23.39 7.97 3.34
CA THR A 276 24.60 7.19 3.10
C THR A 276 25.53 7.97 2.19
N GLU A 277 26.83 7.65 2.22
CA GLU A 277 27.80 8.22 1.26
C GLU A 277 27.52 7.80 -0.19
N ASN A 278 26.84 6.67 -0.37
CA ASN A 278 26.44 6.18 -1.67
C ASN A 278 25.15 6.89 -2.13
N LEU A 279 25.28 7.78 -3.12
CA LEU A 279 24.16 8.54 -3.68
C LEU A 279 23.06 7.67 -4.31
N ARG A 280 23.27 6.37 -4.50
CA ARG A 280 22.28 5.41 -5.03
C ARG A 280 21.60 4.57 -3.95
N VAL A 281 21.92 4.81 -2.67
CA VAL A 281 21.35 4.07 -1.54
C VAL A 281 20.94 5.02 -0.43
N VAL A 282 19.73 4.85 0.08
CA VAL A 282 19.23 5.54 1.26
C VAL A 282 18.76 4.48 2.26
N LEU A 283 19.14 4.64 3.53
CA LEU A 283 18.65 3.77 4.60
C LEU A 283 17.44 4.43 5.26
N LEU A 284 16.44 3.61 5.58
CA LEU A 284 15.22 4.00 6.25
C LEU A 284 15.12 3.24 7.57
N ARG A 285 14.67 3.90 8.63
CA ARG A 285 14.35 3.29 9.91
C ARG A 285 12.89 3.51 10.22
N LEU A 286 12.15 2.42 10.41
CA LEU A 286 10.74 2.45 10.79
C LEU A 286 10.58 2.69 12.31
N PRO A 287 9.41 3.14 12.78
CA PRO A 287 9.12 3.32 14.21
C PRO A 287 9.41 2.10 15.10
N SER A 288 9.24 0.88 14.58
CA SER A 288 9.60 -0.37 15.23
C SER A 288 11.11 -0.56 15.44
N GLY A 289 11.94 0.27 14.80
CA GLY A 289 13.39 0.12 14.74
C GLY A 289 13.86 -0.85 13.65
N GLU A 290 12.95 -1.35 12.81
CA GLU A 290 13.29 -2.12 11.62
C GLU A 290 14.04 -1.26 10.60
N GLY A 291 15.09 -1.82 9.99
CA GLY A 291 15.91 -1.15 8.98
C GLY A 291 15.46 -1.58 7.59
N TRP A 292 15.34 -0.61 6.69
CA TRP A 292 15.00 -0.79 5.29
C TRP A 292 16.03 -0.07 4.42
N ARG A 293 16.25 -0.60 3.22
CA ARG A 293 17.15 -0.04 2.21
C ARG A 293 16.33 0.34 0.99
N PHE A 294 16.43 1.60 0.57
CA PHE A 294 15.98 2.05 -0.75
C PHE A 294 17.22 2.21 -1.64
N SER A 295 17.19 1.61 -2.83
CA SER A 295 18.28 1.68 -3.80
C SER A 295 17.75 1.90 -5.21
N ALA A 296 18.56 2.51 -6.08
CA ALA A 296 18.18 2.80 -7.46
C ALA A 296 19.38 2.79 -8.42
N ASP A 297 19.10 2.62 -9.71
CA ASP A 297 20.12 2.66 -10.76
C ASP A 297 20.74 4.06 -10.95
N GLN A 298 20.00 5.10 -10.54
CA GLN A 298 20.36 6.51 -10.65
C GLN A 298 20.50 7.15 -9.26
N PRO A 299 21.20 8.31 -9.16
CA PRO A 299 21.29 9.03 -7.90
C PRO A 299 19.93 9.39 -7.31
N ILE A 300 19.79 9.21 -6.01
CA ILE A 300 18.59 9.49 -5.22
C ILE A 300 18.74 10.88 -4.60
N GLY A 301 17.83 11.79 -4.95
CA GLY A 301 17.62 13.04 -4.26
C GLY A 301 16.76 12.84 -3.01
N VAL A 302 17.01 13.65 -1.98
CA VAL A 302 16.16 13.75 -0.79
C VAL A 302 15.61 15.18 -0.74
N GLU A 303 14.29 15.30 -0.81
CA GLU A 303 13.60 16.60 -0.88
C GLU A 303 12.54 16.71 0.22
N GLU A 304 12.15 17.94 0.56
CA GLU A 304 11.03 18.19 1.46
C GLU A 304 9.70 17.72 0.82
N SER A 305 8.80 17.26 1.68
CA SER A 305 7.48 16.74 1.32
C SER A 305 6.47 17.03 2.43
N VAL A 306 5.19 16.70 2.19
CA VAL A 306 4.11 16.92 3.15
C VAL A 306 3.10 15.77 3.14
N ALA A 307 2.71 15.30 4.32
CA ALA A 307 1.60 14.38 4.52
C ALA A 307 0.36 15.19 4.97
N LEU A 308 -0.65 15.28 4.11
CA LEU A 308 -1.84 16.12 4.30
C LEU A 308 -2.99 15.39 5.00
N ALA A 309 -3.09 14.08 4.80
CA ALA A 309 -4.16 13.23 5.32
C ALA A 309 -3.75 12.57 6.65
N GLN A 310 -3.28 13.37 7.61
CA GLN A 310 -2.88 12.89 8.94
C GLN A 310 -3.96 13.27 9.98
N ALA A 311 -4.13 12.43 11.00
CA ALA A 311 -5.17 12.62 12.02
C ALA A 311 -5.09 13.99 12.74
N GLU A 312 -3.87 14.45 13.00
CA GLU A 312 -3.57 15.73 13.67
C GLU A 312 -3.44 16.91 12.69
N GLY A 313 -3.74 16.70 11.40
CA GLY A 313 -3.54 17.66 10.33
C GLY A 313 -2.15 17.60 9.69
N PRO A 314 -1.85 18.48 8.72
CA PRO A 314 -0.70 18.30 7.84
C PRO A 314 0.66 18.26 8.54
N ARG A 315 1.49 17.28 8.19
CA ARG A 315 2.84 17.09 8.73
C ARG A 315 3.91 17.21 7.65
N ARG A 316 5.03 17.85 7.98
CA ARG A 316 6.24 17.82 7.13
C ARG A 316 6.80 16.39 7.11
N THR A 317 7.34 16.01 5.96
CA THR A 317 8.04 14.74 5.77
C THR A 317 9.08 14.92 4.66
N LEU A 318 9.72 13.83 4.23
CA LEU A 318 10.67 13.81 3.13
C LEU A 318 10.10 13.00 1.96
N GLN A 319 10.66 13.21 0.78
CA GLN A 319 10.48 12.35 -0.38
C GLN A 319 11.83 11.96 -0.96
N LEU A 320 11.90 10.78 -1.54
CA LEU A 320 13.00 10.36 -2.39
C LEU A 320 12.66 10.72 -3.83
N THR A 321 13.63 11.24 -4.57
CA THR A 321 13.46 11.58 -5.99
C THR A 321 14.53 10.93 -6.84
N ILE A 322 14.17 10.50 -8.04
CA ILE A 322 15.12 10.04 -9.05
C ILE A 322 14.82 10.84 -10.32
N SER A 323 15.78 11.67 -10.74
CA SER A 323 15.59 12.60 -11.86
C SER A 323 16.48 12.24 -13.05
N VAL A 324 15.88 12.22 -14.24
CA VAL A 324 16.56 12.02 -15.51
C VAL A 324 16.43 13.30 -16.33
N ALA A 325 17.57 13.84 -16.77
CA ALA A 325 17.64 15.06 -17.57
C ALA A 325 17.36 14.79 -19.06
N SER A 326 16.96 15.83 -19.79
CA SER A 326 16.51 15.68 -21.19
C SER A 326 17.60 15.17 -22.14
N SER A 327 18.87 15.46 -21.86
CA SER A 327 20.01 15.07 -22.69
C SER A 327 20.47 13.63 -22.42
N THR A 328 19.84 12.92 -21.49
CA THR A 328 20.30 11.62 -21.03
C THR A 328 19.30 10.54 -21.47
N VAL A 329 19.73 9.66 -22.38
CA VAL A 329 18.88 8.57 -22.89
C VAL A 329 18.85 7.42 -21.88
N ILE A 330 18.09 7.62 -20.80
CA ILE A 330 17.76 6.58 -19.83
C ILE A 330 16.25 6.35 -19.94
N PRO A 331 15.83 5.38 -20.77
CA PRO A 331 14.41 5.09 -20.97
C PRO A 331 13.81 4.35 -19.78
N GLU A 332 14.63 3.83 -18.88
CA GLU A 332 14.22 2.98 -17.77
C GLU A 332 15.08 3.22 -16.52
N VAL A 333 14.45 3.28 -15.36
CA VAL A 333 15.13 3.30 -14.06
C VAL A 333 14.52 2.22 -13.16
N GLY A 334 15.37 1.32 -12.69
CA GLY A 334 15.05 0.39 -11.61
C GLY A 334 15.29 0.99 -10.23
N TRP A 335 14.42 0.61 -9.29
CA TRP A 335 14.55 0.91 -7.87
C TRP A 335 14.06 -0.26 -7.02
N THR A 336 14.60 -0.40 -5.82
CA THR A 336 14.27 -1.47 -4.88
C THR A 336 14.15 -0.91 -3.48
N LEU A 337 13.07 -1.27 -2.79
CA LEU A 337 12.88 -1.07 -1.36
C LEU A 337 12.84 -2.43 -0.67
N GLU A 338 13.76 -2.70 0.25
CA GLU A 338 13.82 -4.01 0.92
C GLU A 338 14.22 -3.92 2.39
N ARG A 339 13.77 -4.89 3.17
CA ARG A 339 14.10 -5.03 4.58
C ARG A 339 15.54 -5.46 4.75
N MET A 340 16.26 -4.77 5.62
CA MET A 340 17.61 -5.16 6.00
C MET A 340 17.54 -6.31 7.01
N VAL A 341 18.21 -7.41 6.70
CA VAL A 341 18.44 -8.47 7.68
C VAL A 341 19.47 -7.94 8.68
N ARG A 342 19.07 -7.78 9.95
CA ARG A 342 20.06 -7.51 11.00
C ARG A 342 21.06 -8.67 11.01
N PRO A 343 22.38 -8.44 10.91
CA PRO A 343 23.32 -9.50 11.19
C PRO A 343 23.05 -9.98 12.62
N ARG A 344 22.95 -11.30 12.83
CA ARG A 344 22.96 -11.87 14.18
C ARG A 344 24.18 -11.29 14.89
N ARG A 345 23.99 -10.63 16.04
CA ARG A 345 25.09 -10.40 16.97
C ARG A 345 25.67 -11.78 17.28
N ILE A 346 26.78 -12.13 16.65
CA ILE A 346 27.69 -13.11 17.24
C ILE A 346 28.09 -12.44 18.56
N GLY A 347 27.82 -13.10 19.69
CA GLY A 347 28.19 -12.55 20.99
C GLY A 347 29.69 -12.34 21.04
N SER A 348 30.15 -11.13 20.71
CA SER A 348 31.42 -10.64 21.20
C SER A 348 31.18 -10.38 22.68
N GLY A 349 31.79 -11.21 23.54
CA GLY A 349 31.97 -10.81 24.92
C GLY A 349 32.66 -9.45 24.88
N ASP A 350 32.00 -8.42 25.40
CA ASP A 350 32.63 -7.12 25.58
C ASP A 350 33.82 -7.35 26.52
N PRO A 351 35.05 -6.96 26.15
CA PRO A 351 36.14 -6.93 27.11
C PRO A 351 35.77 -5.93 28.21
N GLU A 352 35.93 -6.37 29.46
CA GLU A 352 35.69 -5.59 30.66
C GLU A 352 36.47 -4.27 30.59
N PRO A 353 35.86 -3.10 30.86
CA PRO A 353 36.55 -1.83 30.73
C PRO A 353 37.65 -1.72 31.80
N GLU A 354 38.92 -1.68 31.37
CA GLU A 354 40.05 -1.38 32.26
C GLU A 354 39.96 0.06 32.76
N LEU A 355 40.11 0.21 34.08
CA LEU A 355 40.20 1.51 34.74
C LEU A 355 41.52 2.20 34.33
N PRO A 356 41.51 3.50 33.99
CA PRO A 356 42.72 4.23 33.70
C PRO A 356 43.59 4.31 34.97
N LEU A 357 44.82 3.77 34.89
CA LEU A 357 45.90 3.98 35.86
C LEU A 357 46.57 5.33 35.67
#